data_AF-A0A2Z7C9K0-F1
#
_entry.id   AF-A0A2Z7C9K0-F1
#
_cell.length_a   1.000
_cell.length_b   1.000
_cell.length_c   1.000
_cell.angle_alpha   90.00
_cell.angle_beta   90.00
_cell.angle_gamma   90.00
#
_symmetry.space_group_name_H-M   'P 1'
#
loop_
_entity.id
_entity.type
_entity.pdbx_description
1 polymer ?
#
loop_
_entity_poly.entity_id
_entity_poly.type
_entity_poly.pdbx_seq_one_letter_code
_entity_poly.pdbx_strand_id
1 'polypeptide(L)'
;MAAAAAACRRAVQLGSGPSRIQLFFPSRRLETRQMSELLKSNGKRLFLVDTLALVRRLEAQGLPSKQAEAITAAMTEVLNDSLENVSHSFVSKGQMQQNEMSHESNLSKFKTEVKSSQEHHFSLLQHETEKLKSDIEKMRRELRYEVDKVTAGQRLDFNLEKGRIRDELNSQNQETTHLTNKLDREMHITGSSLLIMG
;
A
#
# COMPACT_ATOMS: atom_id res chain seq x y z
N MET A 1 44.19 9.25 -5.38
CA MET A 1 43.42 8.30 -6.21
C MET A 1 43.18 7.03 -5.40
N ALA A 2 41.92 6.59 -5.30
CA ALA A 2 41.41 5.22 -5.10
C ALA A 2 42.00 4.32 -3.99
N ALA A 3 41.29 3.44 -3.28
CA ALA A 3 39.88 3.07 -3.16
C ALA A 3 39.81 1.93 -2.10
N ALA A 4 38.60 1.73 -1.52
CA ALA A 4 38.03 0.42 -1.10
C ALA A 4 38.70 -0.34 0.06
N ALA A 5 38.05 -1.15 0.90
CA ALA A 5 36.66 -1.53 1.18
C ALA A 5 36.70 -2.31 2.51
N ALA A 6 35.85 -2.00 3.50
CA ALA A 6 34.73 -2.84 3.94
C ALA A 6 34.98 -4.37 3.93
N ALA A 7 35.26 -4.94 5.10
CA ALA A 7 35.18 -6.37 5.36
C ALA A 7 33.87 -6.70 6.09
N CYS A 8 32.95 -7.31 5.36
CA CYS A 8 31.71 -7.92 5.82
C CYS A 8 31.93 -8.97 6.91
N ARG A 9 31.08 -8.95 7.94
CA ARG A 9 30.66 -10.19 8.62
C ARG A 9 29.13 -10.30 8.58
N ARG A 10 28.68 -11.37 7.92
CA ARG A 10 27.30 -11.85 7.79
C ARG A 10 26.74 -12.28 9.14
N ALA A 11 25.47 -11.98 9.38
CA ALA A 11 24.54 -12.92 9.98
C ALA A 11 23.13 -12.64 9.44
N VAL A 12 22.64 -13.60 8.65
CA VAL A 12 21.23 -13.73 8.27
C VAL A 12 20.49 -14.27 9.50
N GLN A 13 19.44 -13.59 9.94
CA GLN A 13 18.36 -14.22 10.69
C GLN A 13 17.03 -13.83 10.03
N LEU A 14 16.41 -14.86 9.45
CA LEU A 14 15.02 -14.91 9.04
C LEU A 14 14.14 -14.78 10.29
N GLY A 15 13.36 -13.69 10.36
CA GLY A 15 12.39 -13.44 11.42
C GLY A 15 11.08 -12.98 10.82
N SER A 16 10.13 -13.91 10.73
CA SER A 16 8.72 -13.69 10.43
C SER A 16 8.07 -12.87 11.56
N GLY A 17 7.48 -11.72 11.21
CA GLY A 17 6.59 -10.95 12.07
C GLY A 17 5.83 -9.92 11.24
N PRO A 18 4.57 -9.60 11.55
CA PRO A 18 3.82 -8.62 10.78
C PRO A 18 4.51 -7.28 10.99
N SER A 19 4.99 -6.66 9.90
CA SER A 19 5.50 -5.31 9.92
C SER A 19 4.36 -4.38 10.35
N ARG A 20 4.29 -4.15 11.66
CA ARG A 20 3.50 -3.08 12.25
C ARG A 20 4.17 -1.81 11.77
N ILE A 21 3.65 -1.25 10.68
CA ILE A 21 4.03 0.07 10.19
C ILE A 21 3.64 1.03 11.32
N GLN A 22 4.58 1.27 12.24
CA GLN A 22 4.52 2.41 13.13
C GLN A 22 4.74 3.61 12.23
N LEU A 23 3.64 4.16 11.72
CA LEU A 23 3.59 5.54 11.32
C LEU A 23 4.02 6.33 12.56
N PHE A 24 5.30 6.67 12.59
CA PHE A 24 5.89 7.58 13.56
C PHE A 24 5.33 8.95 13.20
N PHE A 25 4.07 9.19 13.54
CA PHE A 25 3.58 10.53 13.67
C PHE A 25 4.42 11.14 14.78
N PRO A 26 5.27 12.16 14.52
CA PRO A 26 5.83 12.90 15.61
C PRO A 26 4.63 13.39 16.40
N SER A 27 4.49 12.91 17.64
CA SER A 27 3.63 13.54 18.64
C SER A 27 4.17 14.95 18.81
N ARG A 28 3.79 15.86 17.91
CA ARG A 28 3.63 17.25 18.25
C ARG A 28 2.58 17.19 19.34
N ARG A 29 3.05 17.24 20.59
CA ARG A 29 2.26 17.77 21.67
C ARG A 29 1.78 19.11 21.14
N LEU A 30 0.57 19.14 20.58
CA LEU A 30 -0.25 20.31 20.64
C LEU A 30 -0.40 20.51 22.14
N GLU A 31 0.49 21.32 22.71
CA GLU A 31 0.14 22.09 23.88
C GLU A 31 -1.08 22.90 23.44
N THR A 32 -2.25 22.28 23.58
CA THR A 32 -3.47 23.00 23.85
C THR A 32 -3.16 23.76 25.12
N ARG A 33 -2.68 24.99 24.93
CA ARG A 33 -2.59 26.01 25.96
C ARG A 33 -3.92 25.91 26.70
N GLN A 34 -3.92 25.35 27.91
CA GLN A 34 -5.13 25.30 28.74
C GLN A 34 -5.48 26.74 29.09
N MET A 35 -6.20 27.40 28.20
CA MET A 35 -6.78 28.72 28.37
C MET A 35 -8.21 28.61 28.89
N SER A 36 -8.55 27.53 29.60
CA SER A 36 -9.92 27.26 30.04
C SER A 36 -10.08 26.89 31.52
N GLU A 37 -9.02 26.96 32.32
CA GLU A 37 -9.16 27.12 33.78
C GLU A 37 -9.31 28.59 34.21
N LEU A 38 -9.59 29.51 33.29
CA LEU A 38 -10.06 30.83 33.70
C LEU A 38 -11.58 30.78 33.93
N LEU A 39 -11.92 30.56 35.20
CA LEU A 39 -13.17 30.96 35.85
C LEU A 39 -14.42 30.16 35.43
N LYS A 40 -15.00 29.45 36.40
CA LYS A 40 -16.44 29.18 36.42
C LYS A 40 -17.13 30.53 36.63
N SER A 41 -17.25 31.36 35.60
CA SER A 41 -18.19 32.46 35.62
C SER A 41 -19.59 31.87 35.38
N ASN A 42 -20.21 31.38 36.46
CA ASN A 42 -21.64 31.60 36.59
C ASN A 42 -21.81 33.11 36.36
N GLY A 43 -22.36 33.53 35.22
CA GLY A 43 -22.31 34.85 34.57
C GLY A 43 -22.55 36.10 35.43
N LYS A 44 -21.77 36.29 36.49
CA LYS A 44 -22.01 37.26 37.57
C LYS A 44 -20.74 37.75 38.26
N ARG A 45 -19.55 37.40 37.75
CA ARG A 45 -18.27 37.90 38.28
C ARG A 45 -17.31 38.20 37.14
N LEU A 46 -17.51 39.31 36.44
CA LEU A 46 -16.36 39.98 35.84
C LEU A 46 -16.06 41.30 36.54
N PHE A 47 -17.07 42.07 36.97
CA PHE A 47 -16.89 43.09 38.01
C PHE A 47 -18.19 43.26 38.82
N LEU A 48 -18.22 42.75 40.05
CA LEU A 48 -19.22 43.20 41.03
C LEU A 48 -18.75 44.56 41.53
N VAL A 49 -19.09 45.63 40.80
CA VAL A 49 -18.95 46.98 41.33
C VAL A 49 -20.00 47.11 42.43
N ASP A 50 -19.53 47.16 43.67
CA ASP A 50 -20.37 47.59 44.79
C ASP A 50 -20.64 49.09 44.63
N THR A 51 -21.76 49.39 43.96
CA THR A 51 -22.18 50.74 43.63
C THR A 51 -22.40 51.57 44.89
N LEU A 52 -22.95 50.96 45.95
CA LEU A 52 -23.17 51.64 47.22
C LEU A 52 -21.85 51.99 47.90
N ALA A 53 -20.90 51.06 47.99
CA ALA A 53 -19.59 51.34 48.57
C ALA A 53 -18.81 52.38 47.74
N LEU A 54 -18.98 52.41 46.42
CA LEU A 54 -18.35 53.41 45.56
C LEU A 54 -18.94 54.80 45.79
N VAL A 55 -20.27 54.93 45.85
CA VAL A 55 -20.95 56.20 46.18
C VAL A 55 -20.51 56.71 47.54
N ARG A 56 -20.47 55.86 48.58
CA ARG A 56 -20.06 56.26 49.93
C ARG A 56 -18.60 56.72 50.00
N ARG A 57 -17.71 56.11 49.21
CA ARG A 57 -16.32 56.56 49.08
C ARG A 57 -16.22 57.92 48.39
N LEU A 58 -17.00 58.18 47.34
CA LEU A 58 -17.02 59.47 46.65
C LEU A 58 -17.58 60.58 47.55
N GLU A 59 -18.64 60.28 48.31
CA GLU A 59 -19.18 61.21 49.33
C GLU A 59 -18.16 61.53 50.42
N ALA A 60 -17.40 60.53 50.88
CA ALA A 60 -16.32 60.73 51.86
C ALA A 60 -15.16 61.60 51.32
N GLN A 61 -15.01 61.71 50.00
CA GLN A 61 -14.07 62.62 49.34
C GLN A 61 -14.67 64.03 49.10
N GLY A 62 -15.86 64.30 49.61
CA GLY A 62 -16.51 65.61 49.53
C GLY A 62 -17.42 65.82 48.33
N LEU A 63 -17.72 64.77 47.54
CA LEU A 63 -18.70 64.89 46.45
C LEU A 63 -20.14 64.89 46.98
N PRO A 64 -21.02 65.77 46.47
CA PRO A 64 -22.45 65.69 46.72
C PRO A 64 -23.02 64.35 46.27
N SER A 65 -23.98 63.80 47.03
CA SER A 65 -24.58 62.48 46.79
C SER A 65 -25.05 62.27 45.34
N LYS A 66 -25.75 63.26 44.76
CA LYS A 66 -26.20 63.22 43.35
C LYS A 66 -25.06 63.12 42.33
N GLN A 67 -23.92 63.77 42.60
CA GLN A 67 -22.75 63.69 41.70
C GLN A 67 -22.03 62.35 41.85
N ALA A 68 -21.90 61.85 43.09
CA ALA A 68 -21.34 60.53 43.36
C ALA A 68 -22.16 59.41 42.69
N GLU A 69 -23.49 59.49 42.74
CA GLU A 69 -24.41 58.59 42.04
C GLU A 69 -24.25 58.68 40.51
N ALA A 70 -24.22 59.88 39.95
CA ALA A 70 -24.07 60.08 38.50
C ALA A 70 -22.74 59.54 37.95
N ILE A 71 -21.64 59.77 38.67
CA ILE A 71 -20.31 59.23 38.30
C ILE A 71 -20.32 57.70 38.38
N THR A 72 -20.89 57.16 39.46
CA THR A 72 -20.99 55.70 39.66
C THR A 72 -21.84 55.04 38.57
N ALA A 73 -22.92 55.69 38.14
CA ALA A 73 -23.76 55.22 37.04
C ALA A 73 -23.00 55.19 35.71
N ALA A 74 -22.32 56.30 35.34
CA ALA A 74 -21.54 56.37 34.10
C ALA A 74 -20.38 55.35 34.08
N MET A 75 -19.70 55.12 35.21
CA MET A 75 -18.67 54.09 35.31
C MET A 75 -19.24 52.68 35.15
N THR A 76 -20.43 52.41 35.70
CA THR A 76 -21.08 51.10 35.59
C THR A 76 -21.50 50.82 34.15
N GLU A 77 -21.97 51.83 33.42
CA GLU A 77 -22.31 51.74 31.99
C GLU A 77 -21.09 51.39 31.14
N VAL A 78 -20.01 52.16 31.25
CA VAL A 78 -18.75 51.90 30.51
C VAL A 78 -18.18 50.51 30.82
N LEU A 79 -18.29 50.05 32.07
CA LEU A 79 -17.85 48.71 32.47
C LEU A 79 -18.71 47.59 31.86
N ASN A 80 -20.02 47.78 31.77
CA ASN A 80 -20.92 46.82 31.14
C ASN A 80 -20.66 46.72 29.63
N ASP A 81 -20.53 47.86 28.94
CA ASP A 81 -20.23 47.90 27.51
C ASP A 81 -18.88 47.25 27.19
N SER A 82 -17.86 47.56 28.01
CA SER A 82 -16.52 46.96 27.87
C SER A 82 -16.56 45.45 28.07
N LEU A 83 -17.39 44.98 29.01
CA LEU A 83 -17.54 43.56 29.31
C LEU A 83 -18.25 42.81 28.18
N GLU A 84 -19.33 43.37 27.65
CA GLU A 84 -20.06 42.78 26.52
C GLU A 84 -19.14 42.64 25.30
N ASN A 85 -18.41 43.72 24.96
CA ASN A 85 -17.45 43.72 23.86
C ASN A 85 -16.36 42.64 24.01
N VAL A 86 -15.81 42.49 25.23
CA VAL A 86 -14.80 41.46 25.51
C VAL A 86 -15.41 40.05 25.50
N SER A 87 -16.67 39.89 25.93
CA SER A 87 -17.36 38.59 25.96
C SER A 87 -17.49 37.94 24.59
N HIS A 88 -17.67 38.73 23.53
CA HIS A 88 -17.73 38.25 22.15
C HIS A 88 -16.42 37.61 21.64
N SER A 89 -15.29 37.91 22.29
CA SER A 89 -13.99 37.29 21.94
C SER A 89 -13.79 35.91 22.58
N PHE A 90 -14.68 35.51 23.50
CA PHE A 90 -14.59 34.23 24.21
C PHE A 90 -15.65 33.25 23.73
N VAL A 91 -15.28 31.97 23.75
CA VAL A 91 -16.19 30.86 23.49
C VAL A 91 -16.73 30.36 24.83
N SER A 92 -18.05 30.13 24.91
CA SER A 92 -18.66 29.58 26.12
C SER A 92 -18.19 28.14 26.38
N LYS A 93 -18.19 27.70 27.64
CA LYS A 93 -17.80 26.32 27.98
C LYS A 93 -18.70 25.28 27.31
N GLY A 94 -20.00 25.57 27.18
CA GLY A 94 -20.94 24.70 26.48
C GLY A 94 -20.62 24.58 24.99
N GLN A 95 -20.29 25.70 24.33
CA GLN A 95 -19.91 25.70 22.92
C GLN A 95 -18.57 24.98 22.70
N MET A 96 -17.59 25.18 23.60
CA MET A 96 -16.31 24.48 23.56
C MET A 96 -16.51 22.97 23.67
N GLN A 97 -17.32 22.51 24.61
CA GLN A 97 -17.60 21.08 24.81
C GLN A 97 -18.37 20.48 23.61
N GLN A 98 -19.31 21.23 23.02
CA GLN A 98 -19.99 20.79 21.80
C GLN A 98 -19.01 20.61 20.63
N ASN A 99 -18.10 21.58 20.43
CA ASN A 99 -17.09 21.50 19.39
C ASN A 99 -16.16 20.30 19.63
N GLU A 100 -15.72 20.09 20.88
CA GLU A 100 -14.89 18.94 21.25
C GLU A 100 -15.58 17.61 20.93
N MET A 101 -16.85 17.43 21.32
CA MET A 101 -17.62 16.23 20.99
C MET A 101 -17.78 16.04 19.48
N SER A 102 -17.99 17.13 18.72
CA SER A 102 -18.08 17.08 17.26
C SER A 102 -16.76 16.65 16.62
N HIS A 103 -15.64 17.22 17.08
CA HIS A 103 -14.30 16.85 16.62
C HIS A 103 -13.97 15.40 16.92
N GLU A 104 -14.26 14.93 18.14
CA GLU A 104 -14.04 13.53 18.52
C GLU A 104 -14.89 12.57 17.70
N SER A 105 -16.16 12.90 17.45
CA SER A 105 -17.04 12.10 16.59
C SER A 105 -16.52 12.01 15.15
N ASN A 106 -16.09 13.14 14.58
CA ASN A 106 -15.55 13.19 13.22
C ASN A 106 -14.23 12.42 13.11
N LEU A 107 -13.36 12.55 14.12
CA LEU A 107 -12.10 11.82 14.17
C LEU A 107 -12.34 10.31 14.27
N SER A 108 -13.31 9.89 15.08
CA SER A 108 -13.70 8.48 15.20
C SER A 108 -14.22 7.92 13.88
N LYS A 109 -15.12 8.65 13.19
CA LYS A 109 -15.62 8.27 11.86
C LYS A 109 -14.51 8.13 10.84
N PHE A 110 -13.64 9.15 10.75
CA PHE A 110 -12.49 9.13 9.85
C PHE A 110 -11.59 7.92 10.11
N LYS A 111 -11.30 7.62 11.39
CA LYS A 111 -10.51 6.44 11.77
C LYS A 111 -11.17 5.14 11.33
N THR A 112 -12.49 5.02 11.47
CA THR A 112 -13.22 3.82 11.02
C THR A 112 -13.22 3.67 9.50
N GLU A 113 -13.41 4.76 8.76
CA GLU A 113 -13.38 4.77 7.30
C GLU A 113 -11.98 4.40 6.77
N VAL A 114 -10.92 4.99 7.33
CA VAL A 114 -9.54 4.66 6.96
C VAL A 114 -9.24 3.19 7.24
N LYS A 115 -9.62 2.69 8.42
CA LYS A 115 -9.41 1.28 8.78
C LYS A 115 -10.16 0.34 7.83
N SER A 116 -11.45 0.61 7.59
CA SER A 116 -12.29 -0.20 6.70
C SER A 116 -11.77 -0.20 5.27
N SER A 117 -11.37 0.96 4.75
CA SER A 117 -10.77 1.10 3.43
C SER A 117 -9.46 0.31 3.32
N GLN A 118 -8.59 0.42 4.33
CA GLN A 118 -7.32 -0.31 4.37
C GLN A 118 -7.55 -1.83 4.40
N GLU A 119 -8.47 -2.31 5.23
CA GLU A 119 -8.84 -3.74 5.30
C GLU A 119 -9.40 -4.23 3.95
N HIS A 120 -10.29 -3.46 3.33
CA HIS A 120 -10.85 -3.78 2.02
C HIS A 120 -9.78 -3.86 0.93
N HIS A 121 -8.91 -2.84 0.82
CA HIS A 121 -7.82 -2.85 -0.17
C HIS A 121 -6.83 -3.98 0.07
N PHE A 122 -6.53 -4.30 1.33
CA PHE A 122 -5.66 -5.43 1.65
C PHE A 122 -6.28 -6.76 1.21
N SER A 123 -7.56 -7.00 1.53
CA SER A 123 -8.27 -8.21 1.10
C SER A 123 -8.35 -8.33 -0.42
N LEU A 124 -8.60 -7.22 -1.13
CA LEU A 124 -8.65 -7.20 -2.59
C LEU A 124 -7.29 -7.57 -3.19
N LEU A 125 -6.21 -6.94 -2.73
CA LEU A 125 -4.85 -7.21 -3.21
C LEU A 125 -4.42 -8.65 -2.91
N GLN A 126 -4.78 -9.18 -1.74
CA GLN A 126 -4.51 -10.57 -1.40
C GLN A 126 -5.22 -11.52 -2.37
N HIS A 127 -6.51 -11.29 -2.62
CA HIS A 127 -7.30 -12.09 -3.56
C HIS A 127 -6.73 -12.04 -4.99
N GLU A 128 -6.39 -10.85 -5.49
CA GLU A 128 -5.78 -10.69 -6.81
C GLU A 128 -4.41 -11.39 -6.90
N THR A 129 -3.60 -11.31 -5.85
CA THR A 129 -2.32 -12.00 -5.78
C THR A 129 -2.48 -13.51 -5.83
N GLU A 130 -3.44 -14.07 -5.08
CA GLU A 130 -3.74 -15.50 -5.08
C GLU A 130 -4.28 -15.97 -6.44
N LYS A 131 -5.15 -15.17 -7.07
CA LYS A 131 -5.66 -15.42 -8.41
C LYS A 131 -4.54 -15.45 -9.45
N LEU A 132 -3.69 -14.42 -9.48
CA LEU A 132 -2.55 -14.37 -10.40
C LEU A 132 -1.58 -15.53 -10.19
N LYS A 133 -1.33 -15.92 -8.93
CA LYS A 133 -0.52 -17.10 -8.62
C LYS A 133 -1.14 -18.39 -9.19
N SER A 134 -2.45 -18.56 -9.05
CA SER A 134 -3.18 -19.70 -9.62
C SER A 134 -3.10 -19.73 -11.14
N ASP A 135 -3.29 -18.58 -11.80
CA ASP A 135 -3.22 -18.44 -13.25
C ASP A 135 -1.81 -18.74 -13.78
N ILE A 136 -0.77 -18.27 -13.08
CA ILE A 136 0.63 -18.61 -13.40
C ILE A 136 0.87 -20.11 -13.31
N GLU A 137 0.41 -20.77 -12.24
CA GLU A 137 0.57 -22.22 -12.09
C GLU A 137 -0.22 -23.01 -13.14
N LYS A 138 -1.39 -22.52 -13.57
CA LYS A 138 -2.15 -23.09 -14.67
C LYS A 138 -1.37 -22.97 -15.98
N MET A 139 -0.90 -21.78 -16.34
CA MET A 139 -0.09 -21.56 -17.55
C MET A 139 1.19 -22.41 -17.54
N ARG A 140 1.86 -22.55 -16.39
CA ARG A 140 3.04 -23.41 -16.26
C ARG A 140 2.74 -24.88 -16.56
N ARG A 141 1.60 -25.40 -16.09
CA ARG A 141 1.18 -26.78 -16.38
C ARG A 141 0.86 -26.98 -17.85
N GLU A 142 0.12 -26.05 -18.45
CA GLU A 142 -0.24 -26.08 -19.87
C GLU A 142 1.02 -26.03 -20.76
N LEU A 143 1.94 -25.11 -20.50
CA LEU A 143 3.20 -25.02 -21.24
C LEU A 143 4.03 -26.30 -21.13
N ARG A 144 4.13 -26.89 -19.94
CA ARG A 144 4.84 -28.16 -19.76
C ARG A 144 4.20 -29.27 -20.57
N TYR A 145 2.87 -29.38 -20.54
CA TYR A 145 2.13 -30.36 -21.32
C TYR A 145 2.39 -30.20 -22.83
N GLU A 146 2.34 -28.98 -23.35
CA GLU A 146 2.60 -28.73 -24.78
C GLU A 146 4.06 -29.04 -25.16
N VAL A 147 5.04 -28.71 -24.30
CA VAL A 147 6.44 -29.09 -24.51
C VAL A 147 6.61 -30.61 -24.55
N ASP A 148 6.01 -31.33 -23.59
CA ASP A 148 6.09 -32.80 -23.52
C ASP A 148 5.44 -33.44 -24.75
N LYS A 149 4.28 -32.92 -25.16
CA LYS A 149 3.54 -33.37 -26.34
C LYS A 149 4.33 -33.17 -27.64
N VAL A 150 4.90 -31.98 -27.86
CA VAL A 150 5.74 -31.69 -29.04
C VAL A 150 7.00 -32.56 -29.02
N THR A 151 7.63 -32.72 -27.86
CA THR A 151 8.84 -33.56 -27.72
C THR A 151 8.53 -35.03 -28.02
N ALA A 152 7.41 -35.55 -27.55
CA ALA A 152 6.96 -36.91 -27.85
C ALA A 152 6.65 -37.09 -29.34
N GLY A 153 5.98 -36.10 -29.96
CA GLY A 153 5.71 -36.08 -31.39
C GLY A 153 6.99 -36.13 -32.23
N GLN A 154 7.95 -35.24 -31.95
CA GLN A 154 9.24 -35.21 -32.66
C GLN A 154 10.03 -36.52 -32.51
N ARG A 155 10.01 -37.14 -31.33
CA ARG A 155 10.64 -38.45 -31.12
C ARG A 155 9.97 -39.54 -31.95
N LEU A 156 8.64 -39.53 -32.04
CA LEU A 156 7.90 -40.47 -32.87
C LEU A 156 8.24 -40.28 -34.35
N ASP A 157 8.20 -39.03 -34.85
CA ASP A 157 8.52 -38.69 -36.24
C ASP A 157 9.93 -39.17 -36.62
N PHE A 158 10.93 -38.90 -35.75
CA PHE A 158 12.29 -39.37 -35.97
C PHE A 158 12.40 -40.89 -36.02
N ASN A 159 11.70 -41.58 -35.11
CA ASN A 159 11.72 -43.05 -35.09
C ASN A 159 11.06 -43.66 -36.33
N LEU A 160 9.96 -43.06 -36.82
CA LEU A 160 9.31 -43.49 -38.05
C LEU A 160 10.19 -43.24 -39.28
N GLU A 161 10.80 -42.06 -39.39
CA GLU A 161 11.69 -41.75 -40.51
C GLU A 161 12.94 -42.62 -40.51
N LYS A 162 13.50 -42.92 -39.32
CA LYS A 162 14.61 -43.88 -39.19
C LYS A 162 14.20 -45.28 -39.64
N GLY A 163 12.97 -45.70 -39.36
CA GLY A 163 12.41 -46.95 -39.87
C GLY A 163 12.33 -46.95 -41.40
N ARG A 164 11.73 -45.90 -41.97
CA ARG A 164 11.60 -45.71 -43.42
C ARG A 164 12.95 -45.75 -44.15
N ILE A 165 13.95 -45.03 -43.65
CA ILE A 165 15.31 -45.02 -44.21
C ILE A 165 15.93 -46.43 -44.17
N ARG A 166 15.68 -47.21 -43.10
CA ARG A 166 16.20 -48.57 -42.98
C ARG A 166 15.58 -49.50 -44.01
N ASP A 167 14.27 -49.39 -44.23
CA ASP A 167 13.56 -50.20 -45.22
C ASP A 167 14.01 -49.84 -46.65
N GLU A 168 14.15 -48.55 -46.94
CA GLU A 168 14.67 -48.04 -48.22
C GLU A 168 16.12 -48.52 -48.47
N LEU A 169 16.98 -48.46 -47.46
CA LEU A 169 18.36 -48.98 -47.53
C LEU A 169 18.39 -50.50 -47.78
N ASN A 170 17.52 -51.26 -47.10
CA ASN A 170 17.43 -52.70 -47.32
C ASN A 170 16.96 -53.04 -48.74
N SER A 171 15.99 -52.29 -49.28
CA SER A 171 15.53 -52.43 -50.67
C SER A 171 16.66 -52.17 -51.67
N GLN A 172 17.39 -51.05 -51.50
CA GLN A 172 18.54 -50.72 -52.35
C GLN A 172 19.65 -51.76 -52.27
N ASN A 173 19.91 -52.33 -51.09
CA ASN A 173 20.91 -53.37 -50.92
C ASN A 173 20.51 -54.67 -51.63
N GLN A 174 19.23 -55.02 -51.63
CA GLN A 174 18.71 -56.16 -52.41
C GLN A 174 18.83 -55.93 -53.91
N GLU A 175 18.47 -54.74 -54.39
CA GLU A 175 18.63 -54.36 -55.80
C GLU A 175 20.09 -54.40 -56.23
N THR A 176 20.99 -53.84 -55.41
CA THR A 176 22.43 -53.86 -55.64
C THR A 176 22.94 -55.29 -55.71
N THR A 177 22.55 -56.15 -54.75
CA THR A 177 22.94 -57.56 -54.74
C THR A 177 22.44 -58.29 -55.98
N HIS A 178 21.20 -58.03 -56.40
CA HIS A 178 20.62 -58.61 -57.61
C HIS A 178 21.38 -58.17 -58.87
N LEU A 179 21.70 -56.88 -58.99
CA LEU A 179 22.47 -56.35 -60.12
C LEU A 179 23.91 -56.89 -60.15
N THR A 180 24.59 -56.98 -59.00
CA THR A 180 25.91 -57.60 -58.88
C THR A 180 25.86 -59.07 -59.35
N ASN A 181 24.89 -59.84 -58.86
CA ASN A 181 24.71 -61.24 -59.28
C ASN A 181 24.44 -61.37 -60.79
N LYS A 182 23.70 -60.44 -61.38
CA LYS A 182 23.44 -60.42 -62.82
C LYS A 182 24.72 -60.12 -63.61
N LEU A 183 25.49 -59.13 -63.16
CA LEU A 183 26.76 -58.74 -63.76
C LEU A 183 27.78 -59.90 -63.69
N ASP A 184 27.89 -60.58 -62.56
CA ASP A 184 28.78 -61.75 -62.40
C ASP A 184 28.43 -62.87 -63.38
N ARG A 185 27.13 -63.12 -63.62
CA ARG A 185 26.69 -64.11 -64.63
C ARG A 185 27.08 -63.68 -66.04
N GLU A 186 26.87 -62.42 -66.41
CA GLU A 186 27.23 -61.91 -67.74
C GLU A 186 28.76 -61.92 -67.97
N MET A 187 29.56 -61.59 -66.95
CA MET A 187 31.02 -61.73 -67.00
C MET A 187 31.43 -63.19 -67.19
N HIS A 188 30.82 -64.12 -66.44
CA HIS A 188 31.12 -65.55 -66.57
C HIS A 188 30.77 -66.07 -67.97
N ILE A 189 29.62 -65.69 -68.53
CA ILE A 189 29.19 -66.08 -69.89
C ILE A 189 30.16 -65.51 -70.94
N THR A 190 30.46 -64.21 -70.85
CA THR A 190 31.35 -63.52 -71.81
C THR A 190 32.77 -64.09 -71.74
N GLY A 191 33.31 -64.28 -70.53
CA GLY A 191 34.63 -64.90 -70.33
C GLY A 191 34.68 -66.34 -70.84
N SER A 192 33.64 -67.15 -70.59
CA SER A 192 33.55 -68.51 -71.13
C SER A 192 33.49 -68.51 -72.66
N SER A 193 32.75 -67.57 -73.25
CA SER A 193 32.64 -67.44 -74.70
C SER A 193 33.97 -67.02 -75.34
N LEU A 194 34.72 -66.13 -74.68
CA LEU A 194 36.04 -65.69 -75.14
C LEU A 194 37.07 -66.82 -75.11
N LEU A 195 37.02 -67.69 -74.08
CA LEU A 195 37.89 -68.88 -73.96
C LEU A 195 37.64 -69.94 -75.03
N ILE A 196 36.42 -70.02 -75.58
CA ILE A 196 36.08 -70.98 -76.66
C ILE A 196 36.54 -70.44 -78.03
N MET A 197 36.70 -69.11 -78.16
CA MET A 197 37.03 -68.43 -79.42
C MET A 197 38.54 -68.19 -79.64
N GLY A 198 39.39 -68.42 -78.63
CA GLY A 198 40.85 -68.29 -78.70
C GLY A 198 41.55 -69.64 -78.68
#